data_AF-A0A2V5MG24-F1
#
_entry.id   AF-A0A2V5MG24-F1
#
_cell.length_a   1.000
_cell.length_b   1.000
_cell.length_c   1.000
_cell.angle_alpha   90.00
_cell.angle_beta   90.00
_cell.angle_gamma   90.00
#
_symmetry.space_group_name_H-M   'P 1'
#
loop_
_entity.id
_entity.type
_entity.pdbx_description
1 polymer ?
#
loop_
_entity_poly.entity_id
_entity_poly.type
_entity_poly.pdbx_seq_one_letter_code
_entity_poly.pdbx_strand_id
1 'polypeptide(L)'
;MVDSILAKFESSPDTPAVHYANAAISLQNQNVPEAKDWMIAAEKNFSPQLNKLFAESLYEIGWLQKQPGQSRPAVQLISPGERASKTKALAATQFEQAQQAFEQRDFDSAARLSEQADTAQPNQPQILNLRGAILLEQQKYDQAEGFFKDALKVDPKFREAQFNLADVPFRNKDYAKARDRFQALLKQTPGGDKNQAAQVINFKIFLTYLLEGKDSRAQK
;
A
#
# COMPACT_ATOMS: atom_id res chain seq x y z
N MET A 1 14.72 27.08 29.40
CA MET A 1 14.24 25.94 28.57
C MET A 1 13.13 25.15 29.25
N VAL A 2 13.21 24.90 30.56
CA VAL A 2 12.16 24.22 31.36
C VAL A 2 10.81 24.99 31.33
N ASP A 3 10.85 26.32 31.50
CA ASP A 3 9.64 27.18 31.51
C ASP A 3 8.85 27.14 30.19
N SER A 4 9.52 26.90 29.05
CA SER A 4 8.88 26.81 27.74
C SER A 4 8.16 25.49 27.50
N ILE A 5 8.56 24.42 28.20
CA ILE A 5 7.96 23.09 28.07
C ILE A 5 6.78 22.99 29.05
N LEU A 6 6.93 23.53 30.26
CA LEU A 6 5.85 23.63 31.25
C LEU A 6 4.65 24.43 30.70
N ALA A 7 4.89 25.62 30.12
CA ALA A 7 3.84 26.43 29.52
C ALA A 7 3.07 25.72 28.39
N LYS A 8 3.71 24.76 27.70
CA LYS A 8 3.05 23.93 26.67
C LYS A 8 2.14 22.87 27.29
N PHE A 9 2.52 22.26 28.42
CA PHE A 9 1.66 21.30 29.11
C PHE A 9 0.46 21.98 29.77
N GLU A 10 0.65 23.18 30.32
CA GLU A 10 -0.42 23.99 30.94
C GLU A 10 -1.49 24.45 29.93
N SER A 11 -1.12 24.61 28.67
CA SER A 11 -2.04 24.99 27.56
C SER A 11 -2.50 23.81 26.71
N SER A 12 -2.09 22.58 27.05
CA SER A 12 -2.39 21.39 26.26
C SER A 12 -3.78 20.80 26.55
N PRO A 13 -4.39 20.10 25.58
CA PRO A 13 -5.61 19.32 25.80
C PRO A 13 -5.44 18.29 26.93
N ASP A 14 -6.56 17.89 27.53
CA ASP A 14 -6.61 16.85 28.56
C ASP A 14 -6.04 15.52 28.03
N THR A 15 -4.81 15.21 28.44
CA THR A 15 -4.02 14.08 27.93
C THR A 15 -3.23 13.47 29.08
N PRO A 16 -2.91 12.16 29.04
CA PRO A 16 -2.17 11.52 30.12
C PRO A 16 -0.80 12.19 30.33
N ALA A 17 -0.16 12.67 29.27
CA ALA A 17 1.10 13.41 29.38
C ALA A 17 1.00 14.67 30.26
N VAL A 18 -0.13 15.41 30.19
CA VAL A 18 -0.38 16.58 31.05
C VAL A 18 -0.58 16.16 32.50
N HIS A 19 -1.37 15.12 32.76
CA HIS A 19 -1.59 14.62 34.12
C HIS A 19 -0.29 14.13 34.76
N TYR A 20 0.53 13.35 34.03
CA TYR A 20 1.81 12.88 34.55
C TYR A 20 2.87 13.99 34.64
N ALA A 21 2.79 15.04 33.82
CA ALA A 21 3.60 16.24 33.99
C ALA A 21 3.23 16.98 35.28
N ASN A 22 1.93 17.17 35.56
CA ASN A 22 1.45 17.77 36.81
C ASN A 22 1.83 16.90 38.02
N ALA A 23 1.71 15.58 37.91
CA ALA A 23 2.17 14.66 38.95
C ALA A 23 3.68 14.81 39.21
N ALA A 24 4.49 14.97 38.15
CA ALA A 24 5.93 15.23 38.27
C ALA A 24 6.20 16.55 39.00
N ILE A 25 5.51 17.64 38.65
CA ILE A 25 5.66 18.94 39.30
C ILE A 25 5.31 18.85 40.80
N SER A 26 4.20 18.19 41.15
CA SER A 26 3.80 17.98 42.55
C SER A 26 4.83 17.13 43.31
N LEU A 27 5.41 16.09 42.70
CA LEU A 27 6.49 15.30 43.30
C LEU A 27 7.76 16.12 43.54
N GLN A 28 8.13 16.98 42.59
CA GLN A 28 9.26 17.90 42.74
C GLN A 28 9.07 18.85 43.93
N ASN A 29 7.83 19.28 44.16
CA ASN A 29 7.44 20.14 45.29
C ASN A 29 7.18 19.36 46.59
N GLN A 30 7.52 18.07 46.64
CA GLN A 30 7.28 17.17 47.79
C GLN A 30 5.79 16.99 48.17
N ASN A 31 4.87 17.35 47.28
CA ASN A 31 3.42 17.18 47.46
C ASN A 31 2.96 15.83 46.89
N VAL A 32 3.31 14.75 47.61
CA VAL A 32 2.96 13.37 47.22
C VAL A 32 1.44 13.13 47.10
N PRO A 33 0.57 13.67 47.98
CA PRO A 33 -0.88 13.51 47.85
C PRO A 33 -1.42 14.04 46.51
N GLU A 34 -1.06 15.27 46.14
CA GLU A 34 -1.51 15.90 44.90
C GLU A 34 -0.98 15.17 43.66
N ALA A 35 0.27 14.69 43.70
CA ALA A 35 0.82 13.88 42.62
C ALA A 35 0.01 12.60 42.40
N LYS A 36 -0.43 11.95 43.48
CA LYS A 36 -1.28 10.75 43.38
C LYS A 36 -2.65 11.07 42.81
N ASP A 37 -3.24 12.21 43.15
CA ASP A 37 -4.54 12.61 42.60
C ASP A 37 -4.47 12.81 41.08
N TRP A 38 -3.39 13.41 40.57
CA TRP A 38 -3.13 13.53 39.13
C TRP A 38 -2.95 12.16 38.45
N MET A 39 -2.20 11.25 39.07
CA MET A 39 -2.02 9.89 38.53
C MET A 39 -3.33 9.11 38.53
N ILE A 40 -4.14 9.20 39.59
CA ILE A 40 -5.46 8.56 39.70
C ILE A 40 -6.40 9.14 38.63
N ALA A 41 -6.39 10.45 38.41
CA ALA A 41 -7.16 11.08 37.36
C ALA A 41 -6.75 10.57 35.97
N ALA A 42 -5.43 10.41 35.72
CA ALA A 42 -4.94 9.82 34.47
C ALA A 42 -5.36 8.35 34.31
N GLU A 43 -5.23 7.55 35.37
CA GLU A 43 -5.63 6.14 35.41
C GLU A 43 -7.13 5.92 35.17
N LYS A 44 -7.95 6.88 35.60
CA LYS A 44 -9.39 6.87 35.37
C LYS A 44 -9.78 7.22 33.94
N ASN A 45 -9.05 8.14 33.31
CA ASN A 45 -9.46 8.76 32.04
C ASN A 45 -8.71 8.22 30.81
N PHE A 46 -7.58 7.53 30.98
CA PHE A 46 -6.74 7.07 29.87
C PHE A 46 -6.36 5.58 29.97
N SER A 47 -5.82 5.03 28.88
CA SER A 47 -5.51 3.58 28.82
C SER A 47 -4.45 3.16 29.84
N PRO A 48 -4.59 2.01 30.52
CA PRO A 48 -3.63 1.51 31.51
C PRO A 48 -2.20 1.36 30.96
N GLN A 49 -2.04 0.97 29.69
CA GLN A 49 -0.73 0.82 29.06
C GLN A 49 -0.01 2.15 28.93
N LEU A 50 -0.73 3.21 28.55
CA LEU A 50 -0.18 4.54 28.36
C LEU A 50 0.17 5.17 29.71
N ASN A 51 -0.71 5.03 30.70
CA ASN A 51 -0.48 5.46 32.08
C ASN A 51 0.74 4.78 32.70
N LYS A 52 0.90 3.47 32.47
CA LYS A 52 2.09 2.73 32.91
C LYS A 52 3.39 3.27 32.32
N LEU A 53 3.41 3.66 31.03
CA LEU A 53 4.60 4.24 30.39
C LEU A 53 5.03 5.56 31.05
N PHE A 54 4.08 6.43 31.38
CA PHE A 54 4.38 7.70 32.04
C PHE A 54 4.73 7.53 33.52
N ALA A 55 4.03 6.64 34.24
CA ALA A 55 4.34 6.31 35.63
C ALA A 55 5.75 5.70 35.76
N GLU A 56 6.19 4.93 34.77
CA GLU A 56 7.54 4.37 34.74
C GLU A 56 8.63 5.44 34.68
N SER A 57 8.43 6.53 33.93
CA SER A 57 9.36 7.66 33.93
C SER A 57 9.57 8.22 35.35
N LEU A 58 8.52 8.25 36.18
CA LEU A 58 8.60 8.70 37.58
C LEU A 58 9.31 7.69 38.49
N TYR A 59 9.19 6.39 38.21
CA TYR A 59 9.98 5.36 38.88
C TYR A 59 11.46 5.42 38.50
N GLU A 60 11.78 5.68 37.24
CA GLU A 60 13.16 5.70 36.73
C GLU A 60 13.99 6.85 37.29
N ILE A 61 13.37 8.01 37.48
CA ILE A 61 14.01 9.17 38.12
C ILE A 61 14.02 9.07 39.66
N GLY A 62 13.46 8.00 40.22
CA GLY A 62 13.45 7.72 41.66
C GLY A 62 12.45 8.55 42.47
N TRP A 63 11.54 9.27 41.82
CA TRP A 63 10.51 10.07 42.51
C TRP A 63 9.37 9.22 43.06
N LEU A 64 9.22 8.00 42.55
CA LEU A 64 8.29 7.00 43.08
C LEU A 64 9.00 5.66 43.28
N GLN A 65 8.55 4.89 44.29
CA GLN A 65 9.03 3.53 44.51
C GLN A 65 8.35 2.54 43.59
N LYS A 66 9.17 1.75 42.90
CA LYS A 66 8.70 0.64 42.07
C LYS A 66 8.40 -0.58 42.95
N GLN A 67 7.18 -1.11 42.86
CA GLN A 67 6.81 -2.37 43.52
C GLN A 67 7.62 -3.54 42.93
N PRO A 68 8.17 -4.46 43.75
CA PRO A 68 8.90 -5.64 43.27
C PRO A 68 8.01 -6.49 42.36
N GLY A 69 8.51 -6.87 41.17
CA GLY A 69 7.81 -7.76 40.24
C GLY A 69 7.19 -7.10 38.99
N GLN A 70 7.23 -5.76 38.85
CA GLN A 70 6.77 -5.10 37.63
C GLN A 70 7.90 -5.02 36.58
N SER A 71 7.89 -5.90 35.58
CA SER A 71 8.79 -5.81 34.42
C SER A 71 8.46 -4.59 33.55
N ARG A 72 9.50 -3.94 33.00
CA ARG A 72 9.35 -2.86 32.00
C ARG A 72 8.58 -3.42 30.79
N PRO A 73 7.39 -2.92 30.43
CA PRO A 73 6.81 -3.17 29.13
C PRO A 73 7.69 -2.48 28.09
N ALA A 74 8.08 -3.22 27.05
CA ALA A 74 8.71 -2.61 25.89
C ALA A 74 7.72 -1.59 25.28
N VAL A 75 8.20 -0.40 24.92
CA VAL A 75 7.42 0.58 24.15
C VAL A 75 7.12 -0.03 22.78
N GLN A 76 5.97 -0.68 22.65
CA GLN A 76 5.46 -1.18 21.37
C GLN A 76 4.18 -0.41 21.04
N LEU A 77 4.36 0.77 20.46
CA LEU A 77 3.26 1.65 20.05
C LEU A 77 2.41 1.06 18.91
N ILE A 78 2.97 0.14 18.13
CA ILE A 78 2.29 -0.67 17.12
C ILE A 78 3.17 -1.92 16.93
N SER A 79 2.61 -3.12 17.03
CA SER A 79 3.37 -4.35 16.77
C SER A 79 3.82 -4.41 15.29
N PRO A 80 4.91 -5.11 14.97
CA PRO A 80 5.31 -5.31 13.57
C PRO A 80 4.19 -5.92 12.71
N GLY A 81 3.35 -6.79 13.28
CA GLY A 81 2.20 -7.38 12.60
C GLY A 81 1.10 -6.36 12.27
N GLU A 82 0.79 -5.46 13.20
CA GLU A 82 -0.17 -4.37 12.98
C GLU A 82 0.36 -3.30 12.01
N ARG A 83 1.68 -3.05 11.98
CA ARG A 83 2.28 -2.19 10.95
C ARG A 83 2.17 -2.83 9.57
N ALA A 84 2.55 -4.10 9.46
CA ALA A 84 2.46 -4.84 8.20
C ALA A 84 1.02 -4.94 7.70
N SER A 85 0.04 -5.17 8.58
CA SER A 85 -1.37 -5.22 8.22
C SER A 85 -1.89 -3.87 7.75
N LYS A 86 -1.54 -2.77 8.43
CA LYS A 86 -1.88 -1.40 8.00
C LYS A 86 -1.26 -1.04 6.65
N THR A 87 0.02 -1.37 6.43
CA THR A 87 0.70 -1.13 5.16
C THR A 87 0.05 -1.94 4.03
N LYS A 88 -0.32 -3.20 4.28
CA LYS A 88 -1.05 -4.03 3.30
C LYS A 88 -2.44 -3.46 2.98
N ALA A 89 -3.18 -3.04 4.00
CA ALA A 89 -4.50 -2.44 3.81
C ALA A 89 -4.41 -1.14 3.00
N LEU A 90 -3.42 -0.28 3.31
CA LEU A 90 -3.16 0.94 2.58
C LEU A 90 -2.84 0.67 1.11
N ALA A 91 -1.96 -0.30 0.81
CA ALA A 91 -1.63 -0.68 -0.55
C ALA A 91 -2.86 -1.15 -1.34
N ALA A 92 -3.74 -1.95 -0.71
CA ALA A 92 -4.97 -2.43 -1.33
C ALA A 92 -5.92 -1.28 -1.66
N THR A 93 -6.13 -0.34 -0.73
CA THR A 93 -6.96 0.85 -0.97
C THR A 93 -6.39 1.73 -2.09
N GLN A 94 -5.08 1.96 -2.10
CA GLN A 94 -4.43 2.75 -3.16
C GLN A 94 -4.53 2.06 -4.52
N PHE A 95 -4.40 0.74 -4.57
CA PHE A 95 -4.57 -0.03 -5.80
C PHE A 95 -6.01 0.05 -6.33
N GLU A 96 -7.01 -0.10 -5.48
CA GLU A 96 -8.43 0.02 -5.87
C GLU A 96 -8.74 1.42 -6.42
N GLN A 97 -8.26 2.48 -5.73
CA GLN A 97 -8.40 3.85 -6.22
C GLN A 97 -7.67 4.08 -7.55
N ALA A 98 -6.50 3.45 -7.74
CA ALA A 98 -5.77 3.52 -9.01
C ALA A 98 -6.55 2.87 -10.15
N GLN A 99 -7.21 1.73 -9.90
CA GLN A 99 -8.07 1.08 -10.88
C GLN A 99 -9.27 1.95 -11.24
N GLN A 100 -9.93 2.55 -10.24
CA GLN A 100 -11.05 3.46 -10.47
C GLN A 100 -10.63 4.69 -11.29
N ALA A 101 -9.49 5.30 -10.96
CA ALA A 101 -8.95 6.42 -11.73
C ALA A 101 -8.60 6.01 -13.18
N PHE A 102 -8.03 4.81 -13.37
CA PHE A 102 -7.75 4.26 -14.69
C PHE A 102 -9.02 4.06 -15.52
N GLU A 103 -10.09 3.52 -14.93
CA GLU A 103 -11.39 3.36 -15.59
C GLU A 103 -12.01 4.72 -15.99
N GLN A 104 -11.79 5.75 -15.18
CA GLN A 104 -12.21 7.13 -15.47
C GLN A 104 -11.30 7.83 -16.49
N ARG A 105 -10.24 7.15 -16.97
CA ARG A 105 -9.19 7.71 -17.84
C ARG A 105 -8.41 8.87 -17.22
N ASP A 106 -8.45 9.01 -15.89
CA ASP A 106 -7.55 9.89 -15.14
C ASP A 106 -6.21 9.16 -14.92
N PHE A 107 -5.40 9.16 -15.99
CA PHE A 107 -4.13 8.44 -15.99
C PHE A 107 -3.08 9.03 -15.05
N ASP A 108 -3.19 10.32 -14.71
CA ASP A 108 -2.26 10.98 -13.80
C ASP A 108 -2.52 10.53 -12.36
N SER A 109 -3.78 10.52 -11.92
CA SER A 109 -4.14 9.96 -10.61
C SER A 109 -3.88 8.47 -10.55
N ALA A 110 -4.19 7.71 -11.60
CA ALA A 110 -3.93 6.27 -11.66
C ALA A 110 -2.43 5.95 -11.53
N ALA A 111 -1.57 6.70 -12.23
CA ALA A 111 -0.12 6.55 -12.13
C ALA A 111 0.38 6.80 -10.71
N ARG A 112 -0.01 7.92 -10.10
CA ARG A 112 0.39 8.27 -8.73
C ARG A 112 -0.08 7.25 -7.70
N LEU A 113 -1.35 6.83 -7.77
CA LEU A 113 -1.93 5.88 -6.80
C LEU A 113 -1.33 4.49 -6.94
N SER A 114 -1.07 4.02 -8.17
CA SER A 114 -0.41 2.73 -8.41
C SER A 114 1.05 2.73 -7.93
N GLU A 115 1.78 3.85 -8.04
CA GLU A 115 3.13 3.99 -7.49
C GLU A 115 3.13 3.97 -5.95
N GLN A 116 2.16 4.62 -5.32
CA GLN A 116 1.99 4.56 -3.87
C GLN A 116 1.68 3.14 -3.39
N ALA A 117 0.80 2.43 -4.10
CA ALA A 117 0.48 1.04 -3.82
C ALA A 117 1.70 0.13 -3.94
N ASP A 118 2.53 0.31 -4.97
CA ASP A 118 3.79 -0.43 -5.17
C ASP A 118 4.83 -0.09 -4.09
N THR A 119 4.89 1.17 -3.65
CA THR A 119 5.77 1.57 -2.54
C THR A 119 5.38 0.87 -1.23
N ALA A 120 4.07 0.73 -0.98
CA ALA A 120 3.56 0.06 0.21
C ALA A 120 3.66 -1.48 0.12
N GLN A 121 3.44 -2.06 -1.06
CA GLN A 121 3.64 -3.47 -1.35
C GLN A 121 4.37 -3.65 -2.69
N PRO A 122 5.70 -3.75 -2.66
CA PRO A 122 6.48 -3.84 -3.88
C PRO A 122 6.32 -5.20 -4.56
N ASN A 123 6.50 -5.19 -5.88
CA ASN A 123 6.54 -6.40 -6.73
C ASN A 123 5.23 -7.20 -6.76
N GLN A 124 4.09 -6.52 -6.63
CA GLN A 124 2.79 -7.18 -6.77
C GLN A 124 2.41 -7.26 -8.25
N PRO A 125 2.16 -8.46 -8.83
CA PRO A 125 1.88 -8.62 -10.26
C PRO A 125 0.74 -7.73 -10.76
N GLN A 126 -0.36 -7.64 -9.99
CA GLN A 126 -1.52 -6.82 -10.33
C GLN A 126 -1.21 -5.32 -10.36
N ILE A 127 -0.33 -4.83 -9.48
CA ILE A 127 0.08 -3.43 -9.45
C ILE A 127 0.99 -3.14 -10.65
N LEU A 128 1.98 -4.00 -10.90
CA LEU A 128 2.87 -3.89 -12.07
C LEU A 128 2.08 -3.92 -13.39
N ASN A 129 1.10 -4.80 -13.52
CA ASN A 129 0.22 -4.85 -14.69
C ASN A 129 -0.62 -3.58 -14.86
N LEU A 130 -1.18 -3.02 -13.78
CA LEU A 130 -1.92 -1.76 -13.85
C LEU A 130 -1.00 -0.60 -14.31
N ARG A 131 0.23 -0.52 -13.78
CA ARG A 131 1.23 0.48 -14.22
C ARG A 131 1.55 0.34 -15.71
N GLY A 132 1.72 -0.89 -16.19
CA GLY A 132 1.89 -1.17 -17.61
C GLY A 132 0.69 -0.73 -18.45
N ALA A 133 -0.53 -1.01 -17.98
CA ALA A 133 -1.77 -0.64 -18.67
C ALA A 133 -1.96 0.88 -18.77
N ILE A 134 -1.64 1.63 -17.69
CA ILE A 134 -1.64 3.10 -17.69
C ILE A 134 -0.68 3.64 -18.77
N LEU A 135 0.54 3.12 -18.82
CA LEU A 135 1.54 3.53 -19.81
C LEU A 135 1.14 3.16 -21.24
N LEU A 136 0.48 2.02 -21.43
CA LEU A 136 -0.04 1.58 -22.73
C LEU A 136 -1.11 2.55 -23.25
N GLU A 137 -2.04 2.99 -22.39
CA GLU A 137 -3.04 4.01 -22.75
C GLU A 137 -2.41 5.38 -23.04
N GLN A 138 -1.29 5.70 -22.36
CA GLN A 138 -0.47 6.87 -22.66
C GLN A 138 0.46 6.69 -23.88
N GLN A 139 0.36 5.58 -24.61
CA GLN A 139 1.19 5.24 -25.79
C GLN A 139 2.70 5.15 -25.50
N LYS A 140 3.09 4.95 -24.23
CA LYS A 140 4.48 4.73 -23.81
C LYS A 140 4.82 3.24 -23.90
N TYR A 141 4.87 2.73 -25.12
CA TYR A 141 4.90 1.29 -25.41
C TYR A 141 6.09 0.54 -24.79
N ASP A 142 7.30 1.10 -24.86
CA ASP A 142 8.51 0.44 -24.32
C ASP A 142 8.45 0.31 -22.80
N GLN A 143 7.98 1.36 -22.12
CA GLN A 143 7.82 1.36 -20.66
C GLN A 143 6.70 0.40 -20.24
N ALA A 144 5.57 0.40 -20.96
CA ALA A 144 4.47 -0.53 -20.73
C ALA A 144 4.95 -2.00 -20.86
N GLU A 145 5.72 -2.32 -21.91
CA GLU A 145 6.31 -3.64 -22.10
C GLU A 145 7.24 -4.03 -20.93
N GLY A 146 8.02 -3.08 -20.39
CA GLY A 146 8.84 -3.30 -19.20
C GLY A 146 8.01 -3.76 -18.00
N PHE A 147 6.96 -3.02 -17.66
CA PHE A 147 6.11 -3.35 -16.51
C PHE A 147 5.36 -4.67 -16.66
N PHE A 148 4.86 -5.01 -17.86
CA PHE A 148 4.25 -6.32 -18.08
C PHE A 148 5.25 -7.46 -17.94
N LYS A 149 6.48 -7.28 -18.43
CA LYS A 149 7.56 -8.27 -18.22
C LYS A 149 7.89 -8.43 -16.75
N ASP A 150 7.95 -7.35 -15.99
CA ASP A 150 8.22 -7.41 -14.55
C ASP A 150 7.08 -8.12 -13.80
N ALA A 151 5.82 -7.86 -14.15
CA ALA A 151 4.68 -8.61 -13.61
C ALA A 151 4.82 -10.12 -13.87
N LEU A 152 5.25 -10.52 -15.07
CA LEU A 152 5.45 -11.91 -15.46
C LEU A 152 6.72 -12.56 -14.88
N LYS A 153 7.71 -11.77 -14.44
CA LYS A 153 8.82 -12.30 -13.64
C LYS A 153 8.36 -12.72 -12.25
N VAL A 154 7.41 -11.98 -11.67
CA VAL A 154 6.83 -12.31 -10.36
C VAL A 154 5.83 -13.46 -10.46
N ASP A 155 4.88 -13.37 -11.39
CA ASP A 155 3.92 -14.44 -11.68
C ASP A 155 3.88 -14.76 -13.18
N PRO A 156 4.63 -15.79 -13.62
CA PRO A 156 4.64 -16.22 -15.03
C PRO A 156 3.28 -16.67 -15.57
N LYS A 157 2.30 -17.00 -14.70
CA LYS A 157 0.96 -17.45 -15.08
C LYS A 157 -0.08 -16.33 -15.09
N PHE A 158 0.33 -15.08 -14.83
CA PHE A 158 -0.59 -13.95 -14.76
C PHE A 158 -1.13 -13.57 -16.14
N ARG A 159 -2.33 -14.07 -16.46
CA ARG A 159 -2.88 -14.05 -17.83
C ARG A 159 -3.13 -12.64 -18.35
N GLU A 160 -3.56 -11.73 -17.50
CA GLU A 160 -3.80 -10.33 -17.84
C GLU A 160 -2.51 -9.66 -18.34
N ALA A 161 -1.39 -9.88 -17.65
CA ALA A 161 -0.09 -9.35 -18.08
C ALA A 161 0.42 -10.01 -19.37
N GLN A 162 0.20 -11.31 -19.55
CA GLN A 162 0.54 -12.00 -20.81
C GLN A 162 -0.24 -11.42 -22.00
N PHE A 163 -1.53 -11.19 -21.83
CA PHE A 163 -2.38 -10.59 -22.85
C PHE A 163 -1.97 -9.15 -23.15
N ASN A 164 -1.78 -8.32 -22.12
CA ASN A 164 -1.38 -6.93 -22.28
C ASN A 164 -0.01 -6.80 -22.96
N LEU A 165 0.94 -7.68 -22.65
CA LEU A 165 2.25 -7.74 -23.32
C LEU A 165 2.10 -8.06 -24.82
N ALA A 166 1.15 -8.91 -25.21
CA ALA A 166 0.83 -9.19 -26.60
C ALA A 166 0.10 -8.00 -27.28
N ASP A 167 -0.69 -7.24 -26.53
CA ASP A 167 -1.40 -6.05 -27.03
C ASP A 167 -0.48 -4.83 -27.22
N VAL A 168 0.68 -4.74 -26.54
CA VAL A 168 1.64 -3.63 -26.74
C VAL A 168 1.98 -3.38 -28.22
N PRO A 169 2.52 -4.35 -28.99
CA PRO A 169 2.80 -4.14 -30.41
C PRO A 169 1.53 -3.90 -31.24
N PHE A 170 0.38 -4.44 -30.83
CA PHE A 170 -0.90 -4.18 -31.50
C PHE A 170 -1.26 -2.69 -31.40
N ARG A 171 -1.16 -2.11 -30.20
CA ARG A 171 -1.40 -0.68 -29.95
C ARG A 171 -0.34 0.21 -30.59
N ASN A 172 0.89 -0.30 -30.75
CA ASN A 172 1.97 0.35 -31.50
C ASN A 172 1.90 0.11 -33.03
N LYS A 173 0.82 -0.50 -33.53
CA LYS A 173 0.59 -0.81 -34.97
C LYS A 173 1.62 -1.75 -35.61
N ASP A 174 2.46 -2.41 -34.82
CA ASP A 174 3.32 -3.51 -35.27
C ASP A 174 2.50 -4.80 -35.26
N TYR A 175 1.60 -4.91 -36.23
CA TYR A 175 0.65 -6.01 -36.33
C TYR A 175 1.31 -7.36 -36.57
N ALA A 176 2.49 -7.39 -37.21
CA ALA A 176 3.25 -8.61 -37.40
C ALA A 176 3.74 -9.17 -36.06
N LYS A 177 4.42 -8.34 -35.25
CA LYS A 177 4.88 -8.74 -33.91
C LYS A 177 3.72 -9.05 -32.97
N ALA A 178 2.62 -8.28 -33.07
CA ALA A 178 1.41 -8.55 -32.29
C ALA A 178 0.83 -9.93 -32.59
N ARG A 179 0.72 -10.28 -33.88
CA ARG A 179 0.25 -11.59 -34.31
C ARG A 179 1.10 -12.71 -33.74
N ASP A 180 2.43 -12.59 -33.82
CA ASP A 180 3.34 -13.62 -33.29
C ASP A 180 3.16 -13.80 -31.78
N ARG A 181 3.02 -12.70 -31.03
CA ARG A 181 2.77 -12.75 -29.57
C ARG A 181 1.41 -13.36 -29.24
N PHE A 182 0.35 -12.96 -29.93
CA PHE A 182 -0.99 -13.52 -29.71
C PHE A 182 -1.05 -15.01 -30.09
N GLN A 183 -0.39 -15.44 -31.16
CA GLN A 183 -0.30 -16.86 -31.54
C GLN A 183 0.46 -17.69 -30.49
N ALA A 184 1.54 -17.14 -29.93
CA ALA A 184 2.25 -17.79 -28.83
C ALA A 184 1.38 -17.92 -27.57
N LEU A 185 0.63 -16.86 -27.23
CA LEU A 185 -0.30 -16.87 -26.10
C LEU A 185 -1.45 -17.85 -26.29
N LEU A 186 -2.00 -17.95 -27.51
CA LEU A 186 -3.06 -18.90 -27.84
C LEU A 186 -2.63 -20.35 -27.62
N LYS A 187 -1.39 -20.71 -28.03
CA LYS A 187 -0.83 -22.06 -27.83
C LYS A 187 -0.75 -22.45 -26.34
N GLN A 188 -0.61 -21.47 -25.46
CA GLN A 188 -0.54 -21.67 -24.02
C GLN A 188 -1.92 -21.60 -23.34
N THR A 189 -2.96 -21.19 -24.07
CA THR A 189 -4.32 -21.04 -23.54
C THR A 189 -5.08 -22.36 -23.67
N PRO A 190 -5.35 -23.08 -22.56
CA PRO A 190 -6.06 -24.36 -22.61
C PRO A 190 -7.55 -24.14 -22.89
N GLY A 191 -8.21 -25.08 -23.57
CA GLY A 191 -9.66 -25.09 -23.79
C GLY A 191 -10.14 -24.79 -25.21
N GLY A 192 -9.23 -24.57 -26.16
CA GLY A 192 -9.54 -24.45 -27.59
C GLY A 192 -10.56 -23.35 -27.91
N ASP A 193 -11.30 -23.51 -29.01
CA ASP A 193 -12.20 -22.48 -29.56
C ASP A 193 -13.42 -22.13 -28.68
N LYS A 194 -13.70 -22.94 -27.65
CA LYS A 194 -14.80 -22.68 -26.69
C LYS A 194 -14.36 -21.80 -25.51
N ASN A 195 -13.05 -21.60 -25.31
CA ASN A 195 -12.56 -20.72 -24.26
C ASN A 195 -12.70 -19.25 -24.68
N GLN A 196 -13.42 -18.45 -23.89
CA GLN A 196 -13.62 -17.02 -24.15
C GLN A 196 -12.30 -16.25 -24.34
N ALA A 197 -11.25 -16.57 -23.56
CA ALA A 197 -9.93 -15.96 -23.73
C ALA A 197 -9.31 -16.33 -25.09
N ALA A 198 -9.43 -17.59 -25.51
CA ALA A 198 -8.95 -18.04 -26.82
C ALA A 198 -9.72 -17.35 -27.96
N GLN A 199 -11.03 -17.14 -27.82
CA GLN A 199 -11.84 -16.40 -28.79
C GLN A 199 -11.38 -14.94 -28.93
N VAL A 200 -11.11 -14.25 -27.82
CA VAL A 200 -10.59 -12.88 -27.84
C VAL A 200 -9.21 -12.82 -28.51
N ILE A 201 -8.32 -13.78 -28.21
CA ILE A 201 -6.98 -13.85 -28.82
C ILE A 201 -7.09 -14.13 -30.33
N ASN A 202 -7.95 -15.07 -30.75
CA ASN A 202 -8.22 -15.35 -32.16
C ASN A 202 -8.74 -14.10 -32.90
N PHE A 203 -9.65 -13.36 -32.28
CA PHE A 203 -10.15 -12.11 -32.84
C PHE A 203 -9.04 -11.06 -32.97
N LYS A 204 -8.17 -10.90 -31.97
CA LYS A 204 -7.00 -10.02 -32.06
C LYS A 204 -6.06 -10.42 -33.21
N ILE A 205 -5.78 -11.72 -33.38
CA ILE A 205 -4.99 -12.25 -34.52
C ILE A 205 -5.67 -11.89 -35.85
N PHE A 206 -6.98 -12.12 -35.96
CA PHE A 206 -7.74 -11.76 -37.16
C PHE A 206 -7.63 -10.25 -37.48
N LEU A 207 -7.78 -9.38 -36.48
CA LEU A 207 -7.63 -7.93 -36.65
C LEU A 207 -6.24 -7.54 -37.18
N THR A 208 -5.17 -8.25 -36.79
CA THR A 208 -3.83 -7.97 -37.35
C THR A 208 -3.76 -8.20 -38.86
N TYR A 209 -4.47 -9.20 -39.40
CA TYR A 209 -4.50 -9.44 -40.84
C TYR A 209 -5.29 -8.36 -41.59
N LEU A 210 -6.44 -7.97 -41.05
CA LEU A 210 -7.26 -6.88 -41.62
C LEU A 210 -6.47 -5.57 -41.66
N LEU A 211 -5.82 -5.21 -40.55
CA LEU A 211 -5.10 -3.93 -40.42
C LEU A 211 -3.80 -3.88 -41.23
N GLU A 212 -3.22 -5.01 -41.61
CA GLU A 212 -2.10 -5.07 -42.57
C GLU A 212 -2.56 -5.06 -44.05
N GLY A 213 -3.87 -5.02 -44.32
CA GLY A 213 -4.41 -5.11 -45.67
C GLY A 213 -4.12 -6.47 -46.35
N LYS A 214 -3.80 -7.51 -45.58
CA LYS A 214 -3.54 -8.88 -46.07
C LYS A 214 -4.84 -9.65 -46.31
N ASP A 215 -5.84 -8.95 -46.86
CA ASP A 215 -7.23 -9.38 -46.86
C ASP A 215 -7.63 -10.09 -48.17
N SER A 216 -6.94 -11.19 -48.45
CA SER A 216 -7.39 -12.21 -49.41
C SER A 216 -7.74 -13.54 -48.72
N ARG A 217 -7.53 -13.65 -47.40
CA ARG A 217 -7.66 -14.89 -46.62
C ARG A 217 -8.65 -14.81 -45.46
N ALA A 218 -9.16 -13.64 -45.11
CA ALA A 218 -10.06 -13.44 -43.98
C ALA A 218 -11.56 -13.61 -44.35
N GLN A 219 -11.86 -14.00 -45.60
CA GLN A 219 -13.21 -14.21 -46.15
C GLN A 219 -13.65 -15.69 -46.24
N LYS A 220 -13.11 -16.62 -45.46
CA LYS A 220 -13.59 -18.00 -45.46
C LYS A 220 -13.98 -18.48 -44.08
#